data_AF-A0A1H4I2U9-F1
#
_entry.id   AF-A0A1H4I2U9-F1
#
_cell.length_a   1.000
_cell.length_b   1.000
_cell.length_c   1.000
_cell.angle_alpha   90.00
_cell.angle_beta   90.00
_cell.angle_gamma   90.00
#
_symmetry.space_group_name_H-M   'P 1'
#
loop_
_entity.id
_entity.type
_entity.pdbx_description
1 polymer ?
#
loop_
_entity_poly.entity_id
_entity_poly.type
_entity_poly.pdbx_seq_one_letter_code
_entity_poly.pdbx_strand_id
1 'polypeptide(L)'
;MINHKHVKAVFTQEGEQRTIFVSLSASNGEGIYLVAATYIKGQIVIAHECPAIQLKRACWHSDVVLDIFRSVFKQHSELQDARVVYLNKKVVMKKEWIQIPMPKTYGVDNNEHDIQLLA
;
A
#
# COMPACT_ATOMS: atom_id res chain seq x y z
N MET A 1 15.67 6.26 -17.48
CA MET A 1 14.96 7.02 -16.43
C MET A 1 14.82 6.11 -15.22
N ILE A 2 15.25 6.55 -14.04
CA ILE A 2 15.26 5.72 -12.82
C ILE A 2 13.82 5.59 -12.34
N ASN A 3 13.33 4.35 -12.19
CA ASN A 3 11.96 4.10 -11.77
C ASN A 3 11.89 4.27 -10.25
N HIS A 4 11.22 5.32 -9.77
CA HIS A 4 11.28 5.73 -8.36
C HIS A 4 10.18 5.13 -7.45
N LYS A 5 9.37 4.19 -7.93
CA LYS A 5 8.28 3.59 -7.14
C LYS A 5 8.78 2.40 -6.31
N HIS A 6 9.05 2.64 -5.02
CA HIS A 6 9.59 1.63 -4.11
C HIS A 6 8.86 1.65 -2.77
N VAL A 7 8.65 0.45 -2.19
CA VAL A 7 8.33 0.31 -0.77
C VAL A 7 9.59 0.52 0.04
N LYS A 8 9.54 1.42 1.02
CA LYS A 8 10.66 1.75 1.90
C LYS A 8 10.60 1.03 3.22
N ALA A 9 9.41 0.92 3.80
CA ALA A 9 9.19 0.23 5.08
C ALA A 9 7.71 -0.14 5.25
N VAL A 10 7.47 -1.17 6.05
CA VAL A 10 6.14 -1.59 6.49
C VAL A 10 6.15 -1.64 8.01
N PHE A 11 5.10 -1.11 8.62
CA PHE A 11 4.93 -1.07 10.07
C PHE A 11 3.58 -1.65 10.45
N THR A 12 3.51 -2.29 11.61
CA THR A 12 2.27 -2.78 12.23
C THR A 12 2.27 -2.43 13.71
N GLN A 13 1.11 -2.50 14.35
CA GLN A 13 1.02 -2.44 15.80
C GLN A 13 1.05 -3.87 16.37
N GLU A 14 1.68 -4.04 17.52
CA GLU A 14 1.62 -5.29 18.27
C GLU A 14 0.18 -5.57 18.76
N GLY A 15 -0.26 -6.83 18.70
CA GLY A 15 -1.61 -7.26 19.09
C GLY A 15 -2.55 -7.55 17.92
N GLU A 16 -3.85 -7.66 18.19
CA GLU A 16 -4.89 -8.02 17.20
C GLU A 16 -5.31 -6.88 16.25
N GLN A 17 -4.60 -5.75 16.26
CA GLN A 17 -4.91 -4.65 15.36
C GLN A 17 -4.43 -4.98 13.94
N ARG A 18 -5.40 -5.27 13.06
CA ARG A 18 -5.17 -5.52 11.63
C ARG A 18 -4.95 -4.20 10.89
N THR A 19 -3.86 -3.52 11.23
CA THR A 19 -3.50 -2.22 10.70
C THR A 19 -2.03 -2.23 10.32
N ILE A 20 -1.73 -1.77 9.10
CA ILE A 20 -0.35 -1.49 8.68
C ILE A 20 -0.21 -0.04 8.23
N PHE A 21 1.03 0.43 8.30
CA PHE A 21 1.49 1.64 7.66
C PHE A 21 2.60 1.28 6.67
N VAL A 22 2.55 1.81 5.47
CA VAL A 22 3.53 1.58 4.43
C VAL A 22 4.13 2.91 4.00
N SER A 23 5.45 2.99 4.11
CA SER A 23 6.25 4.08 3.57
C SER A 23 6.59 3.76 2.12
N LEU A 24 6.17 4.64 1.20
CA LEU A 24 6.31 4.48 -0.24
C LEU A 24 7.00 5.71 -0.84
N SER A 25 7.82 5.54 -1.87
CA SER A 25 8.30 6.70 -2.62
C SER A 25 7.16 7.47 -3.30
N ALA A 26 7.36 8.77 -3.51
CA ALA A 26 6.48 9.57 -4.34
C ALA A 26 6.49 9.10 -5.81
N SER A 27 5.39 9.31 -6.54
CA SER A 27 5.27 8.92 -7.95
C SER A 27 6.24 9.67 -8.88
N ASN A 28 6.62 10.90 -8.52
CA ASN A 28 7.64 11.70 -9.21
C ASN A 28 9.07 11.37 -8.73
N GLY A 29 9.20 10.48 -7.75
CA GLY A 29 10.47 10.07 -7.18
C GLY A 29 11.07 10.96 -6.10
N GLU A 30 10.43 12.08 -5.80
CA GLU A 30 10.88 13.03 -4.80
C GLU A 30 9.98 12.97 -3.57
N GLY A 31 10.53 12.49 -2.45
CA GLY A 31 9.83 12.40 -1.17
C GLY A 31 9.20 11.03 -0.88
N ILE A 32 8.57 10.96 0.28
CA ILE A 32 8.03 9.74 0.88
C ILE A 32 6.56 9.98 1.23
N TYR A 33 5.69 9.07 0.78
CA TYR A 33 4.29 9.00 1.15
C TYR A 33 4.10 7.94 2.22
N LEU A 34 3.21 8.25 3.16
CA LEU A 34 2.76 7.30 4.15
C LEU A 34 1.32 6.91 3.83
N VAL A 35 1.09 5.60 3.72
CA VAL A 35 -0.23 5.03 3.45
C VAL A 35 -0.59 4.08 4.57
N ALA A 36 -1.80 4.19 5.09
CA ALA A 36 -2.33 3.26 6.07
C ALA A 36 -3.34 2.32 5.43
N ALA A 37 -3.33 1.06 5.85
CA ALA A 37 -4.41 0.12 5.60
C ALA A 37 -4.86 -0.50 6.92
N THR A 38 -6.17 -0.58 7.13
CA THR A 38 -6.74 -1.18 8.35
C THR A 38 -7.98 -1.98 8.00
N TYR A 39 -8.21 -3.08 8.70
CA TYR A 39 -9.47 -3.82 8.62
C TYR A 39 -10.39 -3.41 9.77
N ILE A 40 -11.55 -2.85 9.43
CA ILE A 40 -12.53 -2.38 10.39
C ILE A 40 -13.95 -2.67 9.87
N LYS A 41 -14.80 -3.25 10.73
CA LYS A 41 -16.21 -3.53 10.43
C LYS A 41 -16.44 -4.28 9.09
N GLY A 42 -15.62 -5.29 8.79
CA GLY A 42 -15.78 -6.09 7.57
C GLY A 42 -15.18 -5.47 6.30
N GLN A 43 -14.46 -4.36 6.42
CA GLN A 43 -13.92 -3.60 5.28
C GLN A 43 -12.45 -3.31 5.47
N ILE A 44 -11.70 -3.31 4.36
CA ILE A 44 -10.34 -2.78 4.32
C ILE A 44 -10.44 -1.30 3.98
N VAL A 45 -9.94 -0.45 4.85
CA VAL A 45 -9.86 0.99 4.63
C VAL A 45 -8.42 1.35 4.32
N ILE A 46 -8.18 1.92 3.14
CA ILE A 46 -6.88 2.43 2.72
C ILE A 46 -6.95 3.96 2.73
N ALA A 47 -6.08 4.58 3.51
CA ALA A 47 -6.01 6.02 3.66
C ALA A 47 -4.62 6.54 3.28
N HIS A 48 -4.57 7.58 2.47
CA HIS A 48 -3.40 8.44 2.33
C HIS A 48 -3.75 9.77 1.69
N GLU A 49 -2.84 10.73 1.80
CA GLU A 49 -2.95 12.04 1.17
C GLU A 49 -2.51 11.93 -0.30
N CYS A 50 -3.46 11.77 -1.22
CA CYS A 50 -3.18 11.67 -2.64
C CYS A 50 -4.31 12.27 -3.48
N PRO A 51 -4.01 13.28 -4.34
CA PRO A 51 -5.01 13.87 -5.22
C PRO A 51 -5.68 12.87 -6.16
N ALA A 52 -4.95 11.83 -6.59
CA ALA A 52 -5.46 10.83 -7.54
C ALA A 52 -6.62 9.99 -6.98
N ILE A 53 -6.65 9.74 -5.66
CA ILE A 53 -7.76 9.00 -5.01
C ILE A 53 -9.08 9.74 -5.16
N GLN A 54 -9.08 11.07 -5.16
CA GLN A 54 -10.31 11.86 -5.30
C GLN A 54 -10.97 11.66 -6.66
N LEU A 55 -10.20 11.31 -7.68
CA LEU A 55 -10.66 11.19 -9.07
C LEU A 55 -10.88 9.74 -9.50
N LYS A 56 -9.96 8.83 -9.14
CA LYS A 56 -9.93 7.44 -9.66
C LYS A 56 -10.23 6.39 -8.59
N ARG A 57 -10.48 6.79 -7.35
CA ARG A 57 -10.65 5.92 -6.16
C ARG A 57 -9.43 5.05 -5.81
N ALA A 58 -8.51 4.77 -6.73
CA ALA A 58 -7.27 4.03 -6.47
C ALA A 58 -6.07 4.66 -7.20
N CYS A 59 -4.87 4.39 -6.71
CA CYS A 59 -3.60 4.68 -7.37
C CYS A 59 -2.58 3.58 -7.04
N TRP A 60 -1.42 3.61 -7.70
CA TRP A 60 -0.40 2.58 -7.49
C TRP A 60 -0.01 2.42 -6.00
N HIS A 61 0.00 3.50 -5.22
CA HIS A 61 0.28 3.44 -3.79
C HIS A 61 -0.74 2.60 -3.04
N SER A 62 -2.03 2.80 -3.34
CA SER A 62 -3.12 2.07 -2.69
C SER A 62 -3.15 0.60 -3.10
N ASP A 63 -2.79 0.30 -4.34
CA ASP A 63 -2.76 -1.08 -4.86
C ASP A 63 -1.63 -1.87 -4.18
N VAL A 64 -0.42 -1.30 -4.12
CA VAL A 64 0.73 -1.90 -3.43
C VAL A 64 0.42 -2.11 -1.94
N VAL A 65 -0.20 -1.14 -1.29
CA VAL A 65 -0.57 -1.27 0.13
C VAL A 65 -1.61 -2.37 0.34
N LEU A 66 -2.61 -2.51 -0.55
CA LEU A 66 -3.60 -3.59 -0.46
C LEU A 66 -2.93 -4.96 -0.55
N ASP A 67 -2.00 -5.13 -1.49
CA ASP A 67 -1.25 -6.38 -1.66
C ASP A 67 -0.39 -6.71 -0.44
N ILE A 68 0.32 -5.72 0.10
CA ILE A 68 1.09 -5.89 1.33
C ILE A 68 0.16 -6.27 2.48
N PHE A 69 -0.97 -5.57 2.64
CA PHE A 69 -1.94 -5.84 3.70
C PHE A 69 -2.44 -7.28 3.68
N ARG A 70 -2.89 -7.74 2.51
CA ARG A 70 -3.34 -9.13 2.32
C ARG A 70 -2.23 -10.14 2.55
N SER A 71 -0.99 -9.81 2.18
CA SER A 71 0.16 -10.68 2.40
C SER A 71 0.57 -10.77 3.87
N VAL A 72 0.57 -9.65 4.60
CA VAL A 72 0.87 -9.60 6.04
C VAL A 72 -0.15 -10.41 6.80
N PHE A 73 -1.43 -10.29 6.44
CA PHE A 73 -2.53 -10.98 7.10
C PHE A 73 -3.07 -12.17 6.29
N LYS A 74 -2.21 -12.88 5.55
CA LYS A 74 -2.61 -13.97 4.64
C LYS A 74 -3.40 -15.11 5.30
N GLN A 75 -3.24 -15.29 6.61
CA GLN A 75 -3.92 -16.33 7.39
C GLN A 75 -5.39 -15.98 7.69
N HIS A 76 -5.80 -14.74 7.44
CA HIS A 76 -7.16 -14.25 7.66
C HIS A 76 -7.91 -14.24 6.32
N SER A 77 -8.64 -15.33 6.04
CA SER A 77 -9.38 -15.49 4.78
C SER A 77 -10.42 -14.40 4.55
N GLU A 78 -11.02 -13.88 5.62
CA GLU A 78 -12.00 -12.79 5.57
C GLU A 78 -11.42 -11.49 4.98
N LEU A 79 -10.09 -11.33 4.98
CA LEU A 79 -9.43 -10.15 4.43
C LEU A 79 -9.17 -10.25 2.93
N GLN A 80 -9.19 -11.46 2.37
CA GLN A 80 -8.90 -11.64 0.95
C GLN A 80 -10.03 -11.06 0.10
N ASP A 81 -11.27 -11.28 0.53
CA ASP A 81 -12.48 -10.84 -0.18
C ASP A 81 -13.15 -9.61 0.44
N ALA A 82 -12.54 -9.03 1.49
CA ALA A 82 -13.07 -7.85 2.15
C ALA A 82 -13.21 -6.67 1.16
N ARG A 83 -14.36 -5.98 1.26
CA ARG A 83 -14.60 -4.76 0.49
C ARG A 83 -13.54 -3.71 0.82
N VAL A 84 -12.95 -3.10 -0.20
CA VAL A 84 -11.95 -2.04 -0.06
C VAL A 84 -12.60 -0.66 -0.19
N VAL A 85 -12.23 0.23 0.72
CA VAL A 85 -12.67 1.63 0.76
C VAL A 85 -11.43 2.52 0.79
N TYR A 86 -11.40 3.52 -0.08
CA TYR A 86 -10.27 4.44 -0.20
C TYR A 86 -10.64 5.82 0.34
N LEU A 87 -9.78 6.39 1.17
CA LEU A 87 -9.97 7.70 1.79
C LEU A 87 -8.79 8.61 1.47
N ASN A 88 -9.09 9.81 0.95
CA ASN A 88 -8.07 10.87 0.89
C ASN A 88 -7.95 11.51 2.27
N LYS A 89 -6.93 11.12 3.04
CA LYS A 89 -6.70 11.61 4.39
C LYS A 89 -5.22 11.59 4.72
N LYS A 90 -4.74 12.67 5.35
CA LYS A 90 -3.39 12.71 5.90
C LYS A 90 -3.22 11.64 6.98
N VAL A 91 -2.23 10.78 6.79
CA VAL A 91 -1.88 9.70 7.70
C VAL A 91 -0.70 10.13 8.56
N VAL A 92 -0.79 9.86 9.86
CA VAL A 92 0.28 10.17 10.82
C VAL A 92 0.48 8.93 11.69
N MET A 93 1.73 8.48 11.81
CA MET A 93 2.11 7.46 12.79
C MET A 93 2.37 8.11 14.15
N LYS A 94 1.86 7.49 15.22
CA LYS A 94 2.22 7.84 16.61
C LYS A 94 3.37 6.94 17.07
N LYS A 95 3.87 7.12 18.30
CA LYS A 95 4.74 6.11 18.92
C LYS A 95 3.89 4.85 19.16
N GLU A 96 4.49 3.64 19.12
CA GLU A 96 3.89 2.28 19.27
C GLU A 96 3.88 1.39 18.00
N TRP A 97 4.34 1.88 16.84
CA TRP A 97 4.43 1.05 15.63
C TRP A 97 5.78 0.35 15.51
N ILE A 98 5.74 -0.93 15.12
CA ILE A 98 6.91 -1.79 14.95
C ILE A 98 7.11 -2.05 13.46
N GLN A 99 8.33 -1.87 12.99
CA GLN A 99 8.69 -2.20 11.62
C GLN A 99 8.73 -3.72 11.44
N ILE A 100 8.07 -4.21 10.40
CA ILE A 100 8.07 -5.64 10.05
C ILE A 100 8.85 -5.87 8.75
N PRO A 101 9.40 -7.09 8.55
CA PRO A 101 10.01 -7.47 7.29
C PRO A 101 9.02 -7.32 6.13
N MET A 102 9.50 -6.83 5.00
CA MET A 102 8.66 -6.73 3.81
C MET A 102 8.35 -8.13 3.29
N PRO A 103 7.07 -8.47 3.04
CA PRO A 103 6.71 -9.80 2.55
C PRO A 103 7.21 -10.10 1.13
N LYS A 104 7.47 -9.06 0.32
CA LYS A 104 8.07 -9.12 -1.02
C LYS A 104 8.81 -7.80 -1.33
N THR A 105 9.78 -7.82 -2.23
CA THR A 105 10.34 -6.61 -2.86
C THR A 105 9.34 -6.11 -3.89
N TYR A 106 8.60 -5.04 -3.58
CA TYR A 106 7.72 -4.38 -4.54
C TYR A 106 8.54 -3.34 -5.30
N GLY A 107 8.99 -3.72 -6.50
CA GLY A 107 9.53 -2.84 -7.53
C GLY A 107 8.96 -3.32 -8.86
N VAL A 108 8.40 -2.41 -9.67
CA VAL A 108 7.99 -2.77 -11.03
C VAL A 108 9.27 -2.83 -11.86
N ASP A 109 9.65 -4.02 -12.30
CA ASP A 109 10.71 -4.21 -13.29
C ASP A 109 10.18 -3.75 -14.67
N ASN A 110 11.04 -3.15 -15.49
CA ASN A 110 10.68 -2.31 -16.64
C ASN A 110 10.05 -3.03 -17.86
N ASN A 111 9.46 -4.22 -17.72
CA ASN A 111 9.05 -5.05 -18.87
C ASN A 111 7.57 -4.97 -19.28
N GLU A 112 6.76 -4.07 -18.72
CA GLU A 112 5.35 -3.90 -19.16
C GLU A 112 5.17 -2.94 -20.36
N HIS A 113 6.26 -2.54 -21.03
CA HIS A 113 6.20 -1.79 -22.30
C HIS A 113 6.65 -2.56 -23.56
N ASP A 114 6.95 -3.86 -23.46
CA ASP A 114 7.27 -4.70 -24.63
C ASP A 114 6.24 -5.82 -24.88
N ILE A 115 4.95 -5.50 -24.76
CA ILE A 115 3.92 -6.27 -25.46
C ILE A 115 3.27 -5.38 -26.52
N GLN A 116 4.05 -5.08 -27.56
CA GLN A 116 3.54 -4.93 -28.91
C GLN A 116 4.64 -5.27 -29.93
N LEU A 117 4.24 -6.12 -30.88
CA LEU A 117 4.91 -6.47 -32.15
C LEU A 117 6.03 -7.51 -32.08
N LEU A 118 5.64 -8.77 -31.92
CA LEU A 118 6.15 -9.81 -32.81
C LEU A 118 5.11 -10.02 -33.92
N ALA A 119 5.35 -9.34 -35.04
CA ALA A 119 5.01 -9.86 -36.37
C ALA A 119 6.24 -10.60 -36.90
#